data_AF-A0AAJ1EIA0-F1
#
_entry.id   AF-A0AAJ1EIA0-F1
#
_cell.length_a   1.000
_cell.length_b   1.000
_cell.length_c   1.000
_cell.angle_alpha   90.00
_cell.angle_beta   90.00
_cell.angle_gamma   90.00
#
_symmetry.space_group_name_H-M   'P 1'
#
loop_
_entity.id
_entity.type
_entity.pdbx_description
1 polymer ?
#
loop_
_entity_poly.entity_id
_entity_poly.type
_entity_poly.pdbx_seq_one_letter_code
_entity_poly.pdbx_strand_id
1 'polypeptide(L)'
;MKIALRIACLGLLLTVAGLIRISFAEAADACIDCHIGLREERFNRPAVKIKDDYHLARGLGCQSCHGGDQTAFDNKAQSHSPAKGFLGKPKRHEIPETCGKCHSDPNYMRKFNPSIRTDQVKEYYTSVHGKRFREGDQKVAVCISCHDVHAIRAVKDQMAWTYPTKVAETCGRCHGNADYMKAYKISTDQLDKYKQSIHYEMLTKRADLASPTCNSCHGSHGAAPPGIDSVANVCSHCHVATAELFAKSAHKSAFAELGMPACVTCHSNHDITKPSDAMLAGGEDTPCATCHEADSAPLKKAAELRTMIEGLSSRLDQAATILTRAEHAGMEIGSPRFELLAAKESLIKARAETHSLQIEKIKTATDSGLIVAQKSLESGQGLLAELQFRRKGLAVSMLVIVAVLVGLFLKIREVDRRRGPGGQYDGH
;
A
#
# COMPACT_ATOMS: atom_id res chain seq x y z
N MET A 1 -9.27 -30.70 55.68
CA MET A 1 -7.86 -30.23 55.80
C MET A 1 -7.27 -29.60 54.53
N LYS A 2 -7.57 -30.09 53.31
CA LYS A 2 -6.98 -29.56 52.06
C LYS A 2 -7.59 -28.23 51.53
N ILE A 3 -8.79 -27.85 51.98
CA ILE A 3 -9.47 -26.61 51.53
C ILE A 3 -9.03 -25.40 52.38
N ALA A 4 -8.88 -25.57 53.70
CA ALA A 4 -8.40 -24.53 54.60
C ALA A 4 -6.97 -24.05 54.25
N LEU A 5 -6.11 -24.95 53.78
CA LEU A 5 -4.74 -24.61 53.38
C LEU A 5 -4.67 -23.80 52.07
N ARG A 6 -5.67 -23.96 51.17
CA ARG A 6 -5.73 -23.20 49.91
C ARG A 6 -6.23 -21.78 50.10
N ILE A 7 -7.12 -21.55 51.07
CA ILE A 7 -7.64 -20.20 51.39
C ILE A 7 -6.56 -19.38 52.10
N ALA A 8 -5.75 -19.99 52.96
CA ALA A 8 -4.62 -19.32 53.62
C ALA A 8 -3.52 -18.87 52.64
N CYS A 9 -3.17 -19.69 51.63
CA CYS A 9 -2.21 -19.31 50.60
C CYS A 9 -2.73 -18.19 49.67
N LEU A 10 -4.04 -18.13 49.39
CA LEU A 10 -4.61 -17.08 48.56
C LEU A 10 -4.67 -15.73 49.30
N GLY A 11 -4.94 -15.75 50.62
CA GLY A 11 -4.89 -14.55 51.46
C GLY A 11 -3.47 -13.99 51.65
N LEU A 12 -2.45 -14.86 51.68
CA LEU A 12 -1.05 -14.43 51.77
C LEU A 12 -0.53 -13.86 50.43
N LEU A 13 -0.99 -14.40 49.30
CA LEU A 13 -0.67 -13.84 47.97
C LEU A 13 -1.32 -12.48 47.71
N LEU A 14 -2.54 -12.24 48.22
CA LEU A 14 -3.24 -10.96 48.08
C LEU A 14 -2.68 -9.86 49.01
N THR A 15 -2.07 -10.22 50.15
CA THR A 15 -1.42 -9.25 51.04
C THR A 15 -0.02 -8.86 50.57
N VAL A 16 0.72 -9.75 49.90
CA VAL A 16 2.02 -9.43 49.28
C VAL A 16 1.86 -8.61 47.99
N ALA A 17 0.77 -8.82 47.23
CA ALA A 17 0.48 -8.01 46.04
C ALA A 17 0.11 -6.54 46.36
N GLY A 18 -0.31 -6.24 47.60
CA GLY A 18 -0.61 -4.88 48.04
C GLY A 18 0.60 -4.02 48.40
N LEU A 19 1.79 -4.62 48.60
CA LEU A 19 2.99 -3.95 49.10
C LEU A 19 4.06 -3.67 48.05
N ILE A 20 3.86 -4.11 46.81
CA ILE A 20 4.77 -3.79 45.70
C ILE A 20 4.07 -2.80 44.76
N ARG A 21 3.80 -1.60 45.27
CA ARG A 21 3.77 -0.43 44.40
C ARG A 21 5.21 -0.08 44.09
N ILE A 22 5.75 -0.64 43.00
CA ILE A 22 6.91 -0.03 42.35
C ILE A 22 6.41 1.34 41.90
N SER A 23 6.65 2.34 42.74
CA SER A 23 6.57 3.71 42.33
C SER A 23 7.70 3.88 41.33
N PHE A 24 7.38 3.77 40.04
CA PHE A 24 8.12 4.53 39.06
C PHE A 24 7.82 5.98 39.40
N ALA A 25 8.57 6.54 40.36
CA ALA A 25 8.67 7.96 40.49
C ALA A 25 9.23 8.42 39.14
N GLU A 26 8.35 9.02 38.34
CA GLU A 26 8.73 9.87 37.22
C GLU A 26 9.81 10.79 37.80
N ALA A 27 11.06 10.58 37.41
CA ALA A 27 12.10 11.52 37.79
C ALA A 27 11.66 12.84 37.15
N ALA A 28 11.16 13.76 37.96
CA ALA A 28 10.77 15.09 37.51
C ALA A 28 11.95 15.67 36.74
N ASP A 29 11.81 15.83 35.42
CA ASP A 29 12.84 16.45 34.61
C ASP A 29 12.75 17.96 34.87
N ALA A 30 13.59 18.44 35.79
CA ALA A 30 13.67 19.85 36.14
C ALA A 30 13.88 20.75 34.92
N CYS A 31 14.44 20.20 33.83
CA CYS A 31 14.58 20.92 32.58
C CYS A 31 13.22 21.23 31.96
N ILE A 32 12.31 20.25 31.87
CA ILE A 32 10.98 20.43 31.27
C ILE A 32 10.14 21.39 32.11
N ASP A 33 10.08 21.16 33.42
CA ASP A 33 9.25 21.94 34.34
C ASP A 33 9.70 23.40 34.43
N CYS A 34 11.01 23.65 34.44
CA CYS A 34 11.53 25.02 34.41
C CYS A 34 11.31 25.65 33.03
N HIS A 35 11.62 24.95 31.93
CA HIS A 35 11.53 25.52 30.59
C HIS A 35 10.10 25.80 30.15
N ILE A 36 9.11 24.97 30.51
CA ILE A 36 7.71 25.22 30.14
C ILE A 36 7.17 26.50 30.79
N GLY A 37 7.67 26.86 31.98
CA GLY A 37 7.31 28.09 32.69
C GLY A 37 7.98 29.36 32.18
N LEU A 38 8.95 29.26 31.25
CA LEU A 38 9.65 30.43 30.72
C LEU A 38 8.72 31.24 29.80
N ARG A 39 8.80 32.57 29.92
CA ARG A 39 7.94 33.50 29.15
C ARG A 39 8.31 33.59 27.67
N GLU A 40 9.59 33.42 27.34
CA GLU A 40 10.06 33.55 25.95
C GLU A 40 9.85 32.25 25.17
N GLU A 41 9.15 32.33 24.03
CA GLU A 41 8.78 31.16 23.22
C GLU A 41 10.01 30.35 22.78
N ARG A 42 11.12 31.00 22.47
CA ARG A 42 12.37 30.33 22.05
C ARG A 42 12.91 29.36 23.11
N PHE A 43 12.58 29.54 24.38
CA PHE A 43 13.04 28.69 25.49
C PHE A 43 11.98 27.71 25.98
N ASN A 44 10.68 28.04 25.90
CA ASN A 44 9.61 27.16 26.36
C ASN A 44 9.12 26.17 25.30
N ARG A 45 9.17 26.53 24.01
CA ARG A 45 8.58 25.74 22.93
C ARG A 45 9.17 24.34 22.80
N PRO A 46 10.49 24.11 22.99
CA PRO A 46 11.03 22.75 23.04
C PRO A 46 10.36 21.89 24.12
N ALA A 47 10.23 22.40 25.34
CA ALA A 47 9.61 21.70 26.47
C ALA A 47 8.10 21.48 26.28
N VAL A 48 7.40 22.39 25.57
CA VAL A 48 5.98 22.18 25.21
C VAL A 48 5.83 21.06 24.18
N LYS A 49 6.73 20.97 23.21
CA LYS A 49 6.63 20.01 22.10
C LYS A 49 7.03 18.58 22.47
N ILE A 50 7.93 18.41 23.43
CA ILE A 50 8.56 17.12 23.76
C ILE A 50 7.59 16.09 24.34
N LYS A 51 6.38 16.49 24.72
CA LYS A 51 5.33 15.61 25.26
C LYS A 51 5.11 14.32 24.46
N ASP A 52 5.16 14.41 23.13
CA ASP A 52 4.92 13.27 22.24
C ASP A 52 6.23 12.65 21.70
N ASP A 53 7.36 12.96 22.32
CA ASP A 53 8.67 12.44 21.89
C ASP A 53 8.85 10.97 22.28
N TYR A 54 9.28 10.17 21.31
CA TYR A 54 9.51 8.75 21.46
C TYR A 54 10.65 8.42 22.43
N HIS A 55 11.65 9.30 22.54
CA HIS A 55 12.78 9.18 23.47
C HIS A 55 12.34 9.52 24.89
N LEU A 56 11.54 10.57 25.07
CA LEU A 56 10.99 10.93 26.38
C LEU A 56 10.16 9.78 26.95
N ALA A 57 9.30 9.17 26.14
CA ALA A 57 8.53 7.98 26.50
C ALA A 57 9.38 6.74 26.87
N ARG A 58 10.71 6.80 26.65
CA ARG A 58 11.69 5.76 26.98
C ARG A 58 12.65 6.18 28.09
N GLY A 59 12.35 7.26 28.79
CA GLY A 59 13.16 7.78 29.90
C GLY A 59 14.42 8.54 29.46
N LEU A 60 14.49 8.99 28.20
CA LEU A 60 15.55 9.87 27.71
C LEU A 60 15.05 11.31 27.72
N GLY A 61 15.43 12.05 28.77
CA GLY A 61 15.06 13.44 28.98
C GLY A 61 15.97 14.44 28.25
N CYS A 62 15.80 15.73 28.56
CA CYS A 62 16.51 16.82 27.88
C CYS A 62 18.03 16.65 27.92
N GLN A 63 18.55 16.22 29.07
CA GLN A 63 19.96 15.98 29.34
C GLN A 63 20.56 14.85 28.49
N SER A 64 19.76 13.90 27.98
CA SER A 64 20.26 12.84 27.12
C SER A 64 20.78 13.38 25.77
N CYS A 65 20.24 14.52 25.32
CA CYS A 65 20.67 15.19 24.10
C CYS A 65 21.50 16.45 24.37
N HIS A 66 21.13 17.22 25.39
CA HIS A 66 21.72 18.52 25.70
C HIS A 66 22.74 18.50 26.84
N GLY A 67 22.87 17.39 27.58
CA GLY A 67 23.66 17.34 28.82
C GLY A 67 23.07 18.20 29.93
N GLY A 68 23.87 18.48 30.97
CA GLY A 68 23.43 19.27 32.11
C GLY A 68 22.90 18.43 33.28
N ASP A 69 22.39 19.11 34.29
CA ASP A 69 21.88 18.49 35.52
C ASP A 69 20.36 18.59 35.61
N GLN A 70 19.68 17.48 35.28
CA GLN A 70 18.22 17.37 35.35
C GLN A 70 17.66 17.39 36.78
N THR A 71 18.52 17.37 37.81
CA THR A 71 18.09 17.39 39.22
C THR A 71 18.13 18.79 39.83
N ALA A 72 18.77 19.75 39.16
CA ALA A 72 18.88 21.13 39.62
C ALA A 72 17.68 21.96 39.14
N PHE A 73 16.57 21.88 39.88
CA PHE A 73 15.41 22.78 39.71
C PHE A 73 15.74 24.15 40.33
N ASP A 74 15.52 25.24 39.61
CA ASP A 74 15.78 26.64 40.02
C ASP A 74 17.23 27.16 40.08
N ASN A 75 18.22 26.42 39.55
CA ASN A 75 19.58 26.96 39.40
C ASN A 75 20.14 26.75 38.00
N LYS A 76 19.89 27.71 37.11
CA LYS A 76 20.40 27.68 35.73
C LYS A 76 21.90 27.37 35.64
N ALA A 77 22.74 27.91 36.52
CA ALA A 77 24.18 27.68 36.47
C ALA A 77 24.54 26.23 36.78
N GLN A 78 23.76 25.57 37.66
CA GLN A 78 23.91 24.15 37.96
C GLN A 78 23.27 23.27 36.87
N SER A 79 22.04 23.57 36.44
CA SER A 79 21.34 22.79 35.40
C SER A 79 22.06 22.86 34.06
N HIS A 80 22.60 24.02 33.68
CA HIS A 80 23.39 24.22 32.45
C HIS A 80 24.90 24.12 32.67
N SER A 81 25.34 23.41 33.70
CA SER A 81 26.76 23.32 34.03
C SER A 81 27.55 22.61 32.92
N PRO A 82 28.62 23.23 32.37
CA PRO A 82 29.52 22.56 31.45
C PRO A 82 30.21 21.34 32.06
N ALA A 83 30.40 21.32 33.39
CA ALA A 83 30.97 20.17 34.10
C ALA A 83 30.05 18.93 34.07
N LYS A 84 28.75 19.12 33.79
CA LYS A 84 27.77 18.06 33.56
C LYS A 84 27.54 17.80 32.07
N GLY A 85 28.47 18.27 31.22
CA GLY A 85 28.43 18.06 29.78
C GLY A 85 27.34 18.85 29.07
N PHE A 86 26.85 19.96 29.63
CA PHE A 86 25.84 20.79 28.96
C PHE A 86 26.37 21.36 27.63
N LEU A 87 25.64 21.09 26.55
CA LEU A 87 25.98 21.45 25.16
C LEU A 87 25.17 22.65 24.65
N GLY A 88 24.06 23.00 25.32
CA GLY A 88 23.09 23.95 24.77
C GLY A 88 22.46 23.40 23.48
N LYS A 89 22.14 24.28 22.52
CA LYS A 89 21.59 23.87 21.22
C LYS A 89 22.71 23.30 20.33
N PRO A 90 22.68 22.00 19.97
CA PRO A 90 23.67 21.43 19.06
C PRO A 90 23.69 22.18 17.73
N LYS A 91 24.88 22.44 17.21
CA LYS A 91 25.04 23.03 15.88
C LYS A 91 24.64 22.00 14.83
N ARG A 92 24.21 22.49 13.67
CA ARG A 92 23.75 21.62 12.58
C ARG A 92 24.76 20.55 12.18
N HIS A 93 26.05 20.90 12.14
CA HIS A 93 27.13 19.98 11.80
C HIS A 93 27.39 18.88 12.84
N GLU A 94 26.87 19.02 14.06
CA GLU A 94 27.03 18.06 15.16
C GLU A 94 25.84 17.08 15.26
N ILE A 95 24.79 17.29 14.47
CA ILE A 95 23.54 16.52 14.56
C ILE A 95 23.76 15.03 14.24
N PRO A 96 24.43 14.62 13.14
CA PRO A 96 24.63 13.21 12.85
C PRO A 96 25.37 12.46 13.97
N GLU A 97 26.40 13.08 14.53
CA GLU A 97 27.19 12.54 15.63
C GLU A 97 26.35 12.46 16.91
N THR A 98 25.54 13.49 17.19
CA THR A 98 24.65 13.51 18.36
C THR A 98 23.66 12.36 18.33
N CYS A 99 22.99 12.13 17.20
CA CYS A 99 22.11 10.97 17.03
C CYS A 99 22.91 9.65 17.08
N GLY A 100 24.09 9.64 16.46
CA GLY A 100 24.98 8.48 16.37
C GLY A 100 25.53 7.98 17.69
N LYS A 101 25.63 8.83 18.72
CA LYS A 101 26.03 8.39 20.09
C LYS A 101 25.21 7.21 20.58
N CYS A 102 23.93 7.14 20.21
CA CYS A 102 23.03 6.05 20.54
C CYS A 102 22.69 5.20 19.31
N HIS A 103 22.29 5.84 18.21
CA HIS A 103 21.82 5.15 17.00
C HIS A 103 22.92 4.52 16.14
N SER A 104 24.18 4.59 16.57
CA SER A 104 25.29 3.82 16.00
C SER A 104 25.84 2.74 16.95
N ASP A 105 25.26 2.57 18.14
CA ASP A 105 25.68 1.59 19.14
C ASP A 105 24.62 0.47 19.30
N PRO A 106 24.88 -0.75 18.79
CA PRO A 106 23.95 -1.87 18.92
C PRO A 106 23.75 -2.32 20.38
N ASN A 107 24.76 -2.20 21.24
CA ASN A 107 24.66 -2.59 22.65
C ASN A 107 23.76 -1.61 23.41
N TYR A 108 23.83 -0.33 23.06
CA TYR A 108 22.93 0.67 23.60
C TYR A 108 21.50 0.47 23.12
N MET A 109 21.28 0.39 21.79
CA MET A 109 19.92 0.32 21.23
C MET A 109 19.16 -0.95 21.60
N ARG A 110 19.85 -2.09 21.80
CA ARG A 110 19.23 -3.34 22.26
C ARG A 110 18.51 -3.22 23.60
N LYS A 111 18.90 -2.28 24.47
CA LYS A 111 18.22 -2.01 25.75
C LYS A 111 16.81 -1.45 25.57
N PHE A 112 16.55 -0.80 24.43
CA PHE A 112 15.28 -0.13 24.14
C PHE A 112 14.47 -0.87 23.10
N ASN A 113 15.07 -1.20 21.96
CA ASN A 113 14.43 -1.94 20.89
C ASN A 113 15.49 -2.64 20.02
N PRO A 114 15.67 -3.96 20.15
CA PRO A 114 16.66 -4.71 19.39
C PRO A 114 16.36 -4.78 17.88
N SER A 115 15.16 -4.40 17.42
CA SER A 115 14.80 -4.36 16.00
C SER A 115 15.24 -3.08 15.28
N ILE A 116 15.71 -2.06 16.01
CA ILE A 116 16.22 -0.83 15.38
C ILE A 116 17.63 -1.08 14.87
N ARG A 117 17.87 -0.87 13.57
CA ARG A 117 19.23 -0.94 13.02
C ARG A 117 20.08 0.22 13.52
N THR A 118 21.38 -0.03 13.70
CA THR A 118 22.37 0.93 14.17
C THR A 118 23.43 1.28 13.12
N ASP A 119 23.13 1.04 11.86
CA ASP A 119 23.97 1.40 10.72
C ASP A 119 23.52 2.71 10.04
N GLN A 120 22.48 3.36 10.56
CA GLN A 120 21.82 4.49 9.89
C GLN A 120 22.70 5.71 9.69
N VAL A 121 23.61 6.02 10.63
CA VAL A 121 24.57 7.12 10.46
C VAL A 121 25.61 6.77 9.39
N LYS A 122 26.07 5.52 9.36
CA LYS A 122 26.97 5.03 8.31
C LYS A 122 26.30 5.12 6.94
N GLU A 123 25.02 4.71 6.85
CA GLU A 123 24.23 4.78 5.63
C GLU A 123 23.93 6.23 5.21
N TYR A 124 23.61 7.12 6.16
CA TYR A 124 23.48 8.56 5.90
C TYR A 124 24.70 9.12 5.19
N TYR A 125 25.87 8.69 5.62
CA TYR A 125 27.14 9.12 5.08
C TYR A 125 27.47 8.54 3.69
N THR A 126 26.68 7.60 3.16
CA THR A 126 26.74 7.15 1.75
C THR A 126 25.75 7.89 0.85
N SER A 127 24.73 8.55 1.42
CA SER A 127 23.73 9.35 0.72
C SER A 127 24.33 10.59 0.03
N VAL A 128 23.61 11.16 -0.95
CA VAL A 128 24.02 12.43 -1.57
C VAL A 128 23.99 13.57 -0.55
N HIS A 129 23.03 13.56 0.37
CA HIS A 129 22.95 14.53 1.46
C HIS A 129 24.18 14.45 2.37
N GLY A 130 24.51 13.27 2.88
CA GLY A 130 25.65 13.09 3.79
C GLY A 130 27.01 13.33 3.13
N LYS A 131 27.16 13.02 1.83
CA LYS A 131 28.38 13.36 1.07
C LYS A 131 28.59 14.87 1.00
N ARG A 132 27.60 15.61 0.51
CA ARG A 132 27.65 17.09 0.42
C ARG A 132 27.79 17.75 1.79
N PHE A 133 27.18 17.17 2.82
CA PHE A 133 27.30 17.67 4.19
C PHE A 133 28.75 17.64 4.68
N ARG A 134 29.48 16.56 4.40
CA ARG A 134 30.93 16.46 4.71
C ARG A 134 31.78 17.42 3.89
N GLU A 135 31.33 17.78 2.70
CA GLU A 135 31.97 18.81 1.86
C GLU A 135 31.69 20.25 2.37
N GLY A 136 30.92 20.39 3.46
CA GLY A 136 30.64 21.67 4.10
C GLY A 136 29.29 22.29 3.72
N ASP A 137 28.49 21.65 2.86
CA ASP A 137 27.16 22.14 2.50
C ASP A 137 26.18 21.98 3.68
N GLN A 138 25.92 23.07 4.39
CA GLN A 138 24.99 23.08 5.52
C GLN A 138 23.51 23.14 5.08
N LYS A 139 23.20 23.29 3.80
CA LYS A 139 21.82 23.32 3.30
C LYS A 139 21.28 21.92 2.94
N VAL A 140 22.10 20.87 2.90
CA VAL A 140 21.57 19.51 2.68
C VAL A 140 20.89 18.95 3.92
N ALA A 141 20.04 17.93 3.73
CA ALA A 141 19.30 17.28 4.81
C ALA A 141 20.23 16.58 5.82
N VAL A 142 19.86 16.65 7.10
CA VAL A 142 20.46 15.90 8.22
C VAL A 142 19.34 15.12 8.94
N CYS A 143 19.66 14.39 10.02
CA CYS A 143 18.69 13.57 10.76
C CYS A 143 17.38 14.32 11.07
N ILE A 144 17.50 15.54 11.61
CA ILE A 144 16.37 16.41 11.99
C ILE A 144 15.67 17.13 10.82
N SER A 145 16.08 16.86 9.57
CA SER A 145 15.36 17.34 8.38
C SER A 145 14.18 16.44 8.06
N CYS A 146 14.30 15.14 8.33
CA CYS A 146 13.25 14.14 8.10
C CYS A 146 12.59 13.72 9.42
N HIS A 147 13.37 13.67 10.50
CA HIS A 147 12.87 13.53 11.86
C HIS A 147 12.61 14.91 12.48
N ASP A 148 11.76 15.00 13.50
CA ASP A 148 11.67 16.21 14.32
C ASP A 148 12.93 16.31 15.23
N VAL A 149 12.98 17.27 16.16
CA VAL A 149 14.07 17.42 17.14
C VAL A 149 13.57 17.48 18.59
N HIS A 150 12.32 17.92 18.81
CA HIS A 150 11.69 17.95 20.13
C HIS A 150 10.27 17.38 20.09
N ALA A 151 9.99 16.52 19.10
CA ALA A 151 8.75 15.75 18.95
C ALA A 151 9.02 14.56 18.02
N ILE A 152 10.18 13.91 18.22
CA ILE A 152 10.63 12.79 17.40
C ILE A 152 9.68 11.63 17.63
N ARG A 153 8.93 11.27 16.61
CA ARG A 153 7.97 10.16 16.65
C ARG A 153 8.57 8.90 16.03
N ALA A 154 8.02 7.75 16.43
CA ALA A 154 8.33 6.49 15.77
C ALA A 154 7.92 6.55 14.29
N VAL A 155 8.68 5.91 13.40
CA VAL A 155 8.36 5.88 11.95
C VAL A 155 7.01 5.22 11.62
N LYS A 156 6.45 4.46 12.57
CA LYS A 156 5.12 3.81 12.47
C LYS A 156 3.99 4.69 13.01
N ASP A 157 4.29 5.82 13.65
CA ASP A 157 3.30 6.77 14.13
C ASP A 157 2.80 7.61 12.95
N GLN A 158 1.48 7.66 12.75
CA GLN A 158 0.83 8.41 11.67
C GLN A 158 1.14 9.92 11.71
N MET A 159 1.51 10.44 12.88
CA MET A 159 1.91 11.83 13.05
C MET A 159 3.37 12.10 12.68
N ALA A 160 4.22 11.07 12.56
CA ALA A 160 5.61 11.21 12.17
C ALA A 160 5.77 11.70 10.72
N TRP A 161 6.71 12.61 10.49
CA TRP A 161 7.03 13.08 9.13
C TRP A 161 7.59 11.96 8.23
N THR A 162 8.13 10.90 8.83
CA THR A 162 8.65 9.72 8.15
C THR A 162 7.60 8.61 7.98
N TYR A 163 6.36 8.84 8.41
CA TYR A 163 5.26 7.89 8.16
C TYR A 163 4.96 7.82 6.65
N PRO A 164 4.65 6.64 6.07
CA PRO A 164 4.55 6.46 4.62
C PRO A 164 3.71 7.52 3.89
N THR A 165 2.53 7.88 4.41
CA THR A 165 1.66 8.87 3.77
C THR A 165 2.19 10.32 3.84
N LYS A 166 3.23 10.58 4.62
CA LYS A 166 3.86 11.90 4.80
C LYS A 166 5.25 12.01 4.18
N VAL A 167 5.88 10.90 3.78
CA VAL A 167 7.25 10.89 3.21
C VAL A 167 7.34 11.82 2.00
N ALA A 168 6.36 11.77 1.08
CA ALA A 168 6.36 12.62 -0.11
C ALA A 168 6.39 14.11 0.22
N GLU A 169 5.58 14.54 1.20
CA GLU A 169 5.57 15.92 1.67
C GLU A 169 6.88 16.29 2.38
N THR A 170 7.44 15.38 3.17
CA THR A 170 8.73 15.57 3.86
C THR A 170 9.87 15.82 2.88
N CYS A 171 9.98 15.01 1.83
CA CYS A 171 10.95 15.23 0.74
C CYS A 171 10.63 16.53 -0.02
N GLY A 172 9.34 16.77 -0.28
CA GLY A 172 8.81 17.91 -1.02
C GLY A 172 9.10 19.28 -0.39
N ARG A 173 9.34 19.37 0.92
CA ARG A 173 9.73 20.63 1.59
C ARG A 173 10.95 21.28 0.95
N CYS A 174 11.91 20.46 0.50
CA CYS A 174 13.08 20.92 -0.23
C CYS A 174 12.94 20.62 -1.73
N HIS A 175 12.62 19.36 -2.10
CA HIS A 175 12.59 18.93 -3.50
C HIS A 175 11.41 19.46 -4.32
N GLY A 176 10.40 20.05 -3.69
CA GLY A 176 9.32 20.78 -4.37
C GLY A 176 9.51 22.31 -4.37
N ASN A 177 10.64 22.81 -3.84
CA ASN A 177 10.91 24.23 -3.74
C ASN A 177 11.97 24.67 -4.77
N ALA A 178 11.52 25.37 -5.81
CA ALA A 178 12.38 25.81 -6.92
C ALA A 178 13.54 26.70 -6.45
N ASP A 179 13.29 27.64 -5.53
CA ASP A 179 14.32 28.53 -5.02
C ASP A 179 15.38 27.77 -4.21
N TYR A 180 14.95 26.79 -3.41
CA TYR A 180 15.85 25.94 -2.64
C TYR A 180 16.71 25.06 -3.56
N MET A 181 16.11 24.45 -4.58
CA MET A 181 16.78 23.49 -5.46
C MET A 181 17.57 24.13 -6.60
N LYS A 182 17.40 25.44 -6.85
CA LYS A 182 18.11 26.18 -7.92
C LYS A 182 19.63 26.01 -7.86
N ALA A 183 20.22 26.08 -6.67
CA ALA A 183 21.67 25.90 -6.49
C ALA A 183 22.15 24.46 -6.79
N TYR A 184 21.25 23.49 -6.69
CA TYR A 184 21.52 22.07 -6.90
C TYR A 184 21.22 21.60 -8.32
N LYS A 185 20.51 22.41 -9.13
CA LYS A 185 20.07 22.08 -10.49
C LYS A 185 19.22 20.81 -10.56
N ILE A 186 18.41 20.59 -9.53
CA ILE A 186 17.47 19.45 -9.46
C ILE A 186 16.08 19.99 -9.82
N SER A 187 15.35 19.28 -10.69
CA SER A 187 13.98 19.63 -11.03
C SER A 187 13.09 19.61 -9.78
N THR A 188 11.93 20.26 -9.78
CA THR A 188 11.03 20.33 -8.60
C THR A 188 9.61 19.82 -8.84
N ASP A 189 9.36 19.25 -10.02
CA ASP A 189 8.08 18.68 -10.44
C ASP A 189 7.82 17.24 -9.94
N GLN A 190 8.80 16.59 -9.29
CA GLN A 190 8.70 15.16 -8.93
C GLN A 190 7.59 14.90 -7.92
N LEU A 191 7.34 15.83 -6.99
CA LEU A 191 6.26 15.68 -6.01
C LEU A 191 4.89 15.65 -6.71
N ASP A 192 4.68 16.56 -7.66
CA ASP A 192 3.41 16.66 -8.39
C ASP A 192 3.23 15.47 -9.33
N LYS A 193 4.31 14.98 -9.94
CA LYS A 193 4.33 13.73 -10.70
C LYS A 193 4.00 12.52 -9.82
N TYR A 194 4.65 12.40 -8.66
CA TYR A 194 4.40 11.31 -7.72
C TYR A 194 2.95 11.26 -7.25
N LYS A 195 2.32 12.41 -6.99
CA LYS A 195 0.91 12.49 -6.61
C LYS A 195 -0.06 11.99 -7.70
N GLN A 196 0.38 11.96 -8.95
CA GLN A 196 -0.40 11.41 -10.08
C GLN A 196 -0.13 9.92 -10.30
N SER A 197 0.84 9.34 -9.61
CA SER A 197 1.23 7.95 -9.80
C SER A 197 0.24 6.95 -9.19
N ILE A 198 0.25 5.73 -9.72
CA ILE A 198 -0.50 4.60 -9.17
C ILE A 198 -0.02 4.25 -7.76
N HIS A 199 1.27 4.42 -7.45
CA HIS A 199 1.79 4.18 -6.10
C HIS A 199 1.22 5.15 -5.08
N TYR A 200 1.08 6.43 -5.43
CA TYR A 200 0.45 7.40 -4.53
C TYR A 200 -1.06 7.16 -4.40
N GLU A 201 -1.74 6.78 -5.49
CA GLU A 201 -3.15 6.41 -5.44
C GLU A 201 -3.39 5.23 -4.49
N MET A 202 -2.60 4.16 -4.61
CA MET A 202 -2.70 2.99 -3.75
C MET A 202 -2.40 3.33 -2.29
N LEU A 203 -1.37 4.14 -2.03
CA LEU A 203 -1.01 4.61 -0.69
C LEU A 203 -2.13 5.41 -0.03
N THR A 204 -2.74 6.35 -0.76
CA THR A 204 -3.63 7.37 -0.16
C THR A 204 -5.11 7.04 -0.30
N LYS A 205 -5.57 6.55 -1.44
CA LYS A 205 -6.99 6.23 -1.68
C LYS A 205 -7.35 4.82 -1.20
N ARG A 206 -6.42 3.87 -1.26
CA ARG A 206 -6.65 2.48 -0.84
C ARG A 206 -6.03 2.12 0.50
N ALA A 207 -5.35 3.07 1.15
CA ALA A 207 -4.67 2.90 2.43
C ALA A 207 -3.65 1.74 2.43
N ASP A 208 -3.03 1.46 1.27
CA ASP A 208 -2.01 0.43 1.16
C ASP A 208 -0.62 0.99 1.55
N LEU A 209 -0.26 0.82 2.82
CA LEU A 209 1.02 1.28 3.36
C LEU A 209 2.24 0.53 2.79
N ALA A 210 2.04 -0.57 2.06
CA ALA A 210 3.11 -1.25 1.34
C ALA A 210 3.44 -0.57 0.01
N SER A 211 2.60 0.37 -0.45
CA SER A 211 2.86 1.15 -1.66
C SER A 211 4.14 1.98 -1.53
N PRO A 212 5.03 1.96 -2.52
CA PRO A 212 6.34 2.60 -2.42
C PRO A 212 6.23 4.13 -2.42
N THR A 213 7.14 4.76 -1.67
CA THR A 213 7.28 6.22 -1.58
C THR A 213 8.67 6.66 -2.03
N CYS A 214 8.99 7.95 -1.93
CA CYS A 214 10.28 8.50 -2.39
C CYS A 214 11.48 7.70 -1.85
N ASN A 215 11.47 7.36 -0.56
CA ASN A 215 12.55 6.62 0.09
C ASN A 215 12.59 5.12 -0.26
N SER A 216 11.53 4.56 -0.84
CA SER A 216 11.51 3.17 -1.33
C SER A 216 12.40 3.02 -2.57
N CYS A 217 12.48 4.06 -3.40
CA CYS A 217 13.32 4.08 -4.60
C CYS A 217 14.68 4.75 -4.38
N HIS A 218 14.70 5.83 -3.60
CA HIS A 218 15.92 6.61 -3.35
C HIS A 218 16.70 6.15 -2.12
N GLY A 219 16.12 5.32 -1.25
CA GLY A 219 16.70 4.98 0.05
C GLY A 219 16.27 5.95 1.16
N SER A 220 16.29 5.47 2.40
CA SER A 220 15.85 6.25 3.58
C SER A 220 17.00 7.03 4.20
N HIS A 221 17.98 6.33 4.77
CA HIS A 221 19.18 6.98 5.29
C HIS A 221 20.25 7.10 4.20
N GLY A 222 20.37 6.12 3.30
CA GLY A 222 21.23 6.19 2.10
C GLY A 222 20.65 6.96 0.91
N ALA A 223 19.83 7.99 1.14
CA ALA A 223 19.06 8.69 0.10
C ALA A 223 19.92 9.18 -1.09
N ALA A 224 19.76 8.54 -2.24
CA ALA A 224 20.43 8.86 -3.49
C ALA A 224 19.55 8.51 -4.71
N PRO A 225 19.62 9.26 -5.82
CA PRO A 225 19.05 8.81 -7.08
C PRO A 225 19.63 7.44 -7.48
N PRO A 226 18.80 6.46 -7.85
CA PRO A 226 19.32 5.19 -8.35
C PRO A 226 20.13 5.45 -9.63
N GLY A 227 21.30 4.81 -9.71
CA GLY A 227 22.06 4.77 -10.97
C GLY A 227 21.28 4.00 -12.03
N ILE A 228 21.57 4.28 -13.30
CA ILE A 228 20.90 3.68 -14.47
C ILE A 228 20.83 2.14 -14.34
N ASP A 229 21.95 1.50 -14.01
CA ASP A 229 22.04 0.04 -13.88
C ASP A 229 21.27 -0.53 -12.67
N SER A 230 20.96 0.31 -11.69
CA SER A 230 20.29 -0.08 -10.44
C SER A 230 18.77 0.09 -10.48
N VAL A 231 18.23 0.78 -11.49
CA VAL A 231 16.78 1.04 -11.59
C VAL A 231 15.98 -0.26 -11.62
N ALA A 232 16.44 -1.26 -12.37
CA ALA A 232 15.78 -2.58 -12.42
C ALA A 232 15.74 -3.27 -11.05
N ASN A 233 16.80 -3.11 -10.24
CA ASN A 233 16.88 -3.71 -8.90
C ASN A 233 15.93 -3.02 -7.91
N VAL A 234 15.72 -1.71 -8.05
CA VAL A 234 14.74 -0.98 -7.23
C VAL A 234 13.33 -1.50 -7.47
N CYS A 235 12.94 -1.66 -8.75
CA CYS A 235 11.62 -2.15 -9.10
C CYS A 235 11.44 -3.64 -8.74
N SER A 236 12.49 -4.45 -8.86
CA SER A 236 12.42 -5.89 -8.63
C SER A 236 12.24 -6.28 -7.17
N HIS A 237 12.51 -5.39 -6.21
CA HIS A 237 12.19 -5.64 -4.79
C HIS A 237 10.71 -5.98 -4.55
N CYS A 238 9.81 -5.43 -5.37
CA CYS A 238 8.38 -5.72 -5.31
C CYS A 238 7.88 -6.45 -6.57
N HIS A 239 8.40 -6.09 -7.75
CA HIS A 239 8.00 -6.66 -9.04
C HIS A 239 8.95 -7.80 -9.49
N VAL A 240 9.21 -8.77 -8.60
CA VAL A 240 10.19 -9.84 -8.81
C VAL A 240 9.90 -10.63 -10.09
N ALA A 241 8.67 -11.14 -10.24
CA ALA A 241 8.28 -11.95 -11.39
C ALA A 241 8.44 -11.19 -12.72
N THR A 242 8.06 -9.91 -12.74
CA THR A 242 8.22 -9.03 -13.90
C THR A 242 9.69 -8.84 -14.25
N ALA A 243 10.54 -8.60 -13.24
CA ALA A 243 11.98 -8.42 -13.43
C ALA A 243 12.64 -9.70 -13.97
N GLU A 244 12.24 -10.88 -13.50
CA GLU A 244 12.73 -12.17 -14.01
C GLU A 244 12.33 -12.40 -15.47
N LEU A 245 11.13 -12.02 -15.87
CA LEU A 245 10.69 -12.10 -17.25
C LEU A 245 11.45 -11.12 -18.13
N PHE A 246 11.60 -9.87 -17.68
CA PHE A 246 12.40 -8.86 -18.37
C PHE A 246 13.86 -9.30 -18.55
N ALA A 247 14.47 -9.92 -17.54
CA ALA A 247 15.83 -10.42 -17.61
C ALA A 247 16.04 -11.48 -18.70
N LYS A 248 14.99 -12.18 -19.12
CA LYS A 248 15.00 -13.19 -20.21
C LYS A 248 14.67 -12.57 -21.58
N SER A 249 14.38 -11.28 -21.64
CA SER A 249 14.02 -10.58 -22.88
C SER A 249 15.24 -10.05 -23.63
N ALA A 250 15.10 -9.81 -24.94
CA ALA A 250 16.13 -9.17 -25.75
C ALA A 250 16.46 -7.73 -25.30
N HIS A 251 15.53 -7.05 -24.62
CA HIS A 251 15.77 -5.71 -24.09
C HIS A 251 16.76 -5.70 -22.92
N LYS A 252 16.95 -6.81 -22.22
CA LYS A 252 17.88 -6.84 -21.07
C LYS A 252 19.31 -6.55 -21.50
N SER A 253 19.79 -7.22 -22.55
CA SER A 253 21.14 -6.99 -23.09
C SER A 253 21.23 -5.65 -23.78
N ALA A 254 20.25 -5.29 -24.62
CA ALA A 254 20.24 -4.03 -25.35
C ALA A 254 20.30 -2.81 -24.42
N PHE A 255 19.52 -2.79 -23.35
CA PHE A 255 19.52 -1.67 -22.41
C PHE A 255 20.81 -1.60 -21.57
N ALA A 256 21.43 -2.75 -21.28
CA ALA A 256 22.73 -2.76 -20.61
C ALA A 256 23.83 -2.17 -21.52
N GLU A 257 23.80 -2.50 -22.81
CA GLU A 257 24.76 -1.99 -23.79
C GLU A 257 24.56 -0.50 -24.08
N LEU A 258 23.32 -0.04 -24.18
CA LEU A 258 22.95 1.35 -24.46
C LEU A 258 22.94 2.25 -23.21
N GLY A 259 23.17 1.71 -22.01
CA GLY A 259 23.10 2.46 -20.76
C GLY A 259 21.72 3.07 -20.51
N MET A 260 20.65 2.32 -20.78
CA MET A 260 19.26 2.78 -20.61
C MET A 260 18.64 2.28 -19.29
N PRO A 261 17.78 3.08 -18.63
CA PRO A 261 17.29 2.81 -17.27
C PRO A 261 16.14 1.78 -17.20
N ALA A 262 16.21 0.71 -17.99
CA ALA A 262 15.31 -0.45 -17.97
C ALA A 262 13.81 -0.13 -17.82
N CYS A 263 13.22 -0.44 -16.66
CA CYS A 263 11.79 -0.38 -16.42
C CYS A 263 11.20 1.00 -16.71
N VAL A 264 11.91 2.06 -16.31
CA VAL A 264 11.40 3.44 -16.42
C VAL A 264 11.48 3.99 -17.84
N THR A 265 12.20 3.31 -18.74
CA THR A 265 12.20 3.62 -20.17
C THR A 265 10.80 3.46 -20.77
N CYS A 266 10.01 2.50 -20.26
CA CYS A 266 8.65 2.26 -20.73
C CYS A 266 7.57 2.73 -19.75
N HIS A 267 7.81 2.64 -18.44
CA HIS A 267 6.78 2.85 -17.41
C HIS A 267 6.85 4.21 -16.70
N SER A 268 7.80 5.08 -17.08
CA SER A 268 8.18 6.27 -16.33
C SER A 268 8.71 5.98 -14.91
N ASN A 269 9.01 7.00 -14.13
CA ASN A 269 9.60 6.90 -12.79
C ASN A 269 8.77 7.56 -11.67
N HIS A 270 8.47 8.85 -11.76
CA HIS A 270 7.76 9.60 -10.73
C HIS A 270 6.26 9.65 -11.01
N ASP A 271 5.83 9.73 -12.26
CA ASP A 271 4.43 9.72 -12.72
C ASP A 271 4.02 8.34 -13.27
N ILE A 272 4.51 7.26 -12.65
CA ILE A 272 4.16 5.88 -13.04
C ILE A 272 2.64 5.69 -12.94
N THR A 273 1.99 5.40 -14.06
CA THR A 273 0.55 5.12 -14.12
C THR A 273 0.27 3.62 -14.05
N LYS A 274 -0.99 3.25 -13.88
CA LYS A 274 -1.40 1.84 -13.97
C LYS A 274 -1.13 1.35 -15.41
N PRO A 275 -0.30 0.29 -15.60
CA PRO A 275 -0.06 -0.26 -16.93
C PRO A 275 -1.34 -0.71 -17.61
N SER A 276 -1.41 -0.56 -18.93
CA SER A 276 -2.54 -0.98 -19.75
C SER A 276 -2.06 -1.68 -21.02
N ASP A 277 -2.96 -2.47 -21.61
CA ASP A 277 -2.66 -3.22 -22.84
C ASP A 277 -2.37 -2.27 -24.03
N ALA A 278 -2.80 -1.00 -23.94
CA ALA A 278 -2.50 0.04 -24.92
C ALA A 278 -0.99 0.34 -25.05
N MET A 279 -0.19 0.05 -24.01
CA MET A 279 1.27 0.22 -24.06
C MET A 279 1.93 -0.69 -25.11
N LEU A 280 1.27 -1.78 -25.51
CA LEU A 280 1.74 -2.70 -26.56
C LEU A 280 1.32 -2.27 -27.97
N ALA A 281 0.67 -1.12 -28.13
CA ALA A 281 0.28 -0.63 -29.45
C ALA A 281 1.50 -0.22 -30.29
N GLY A 282 1.40 -0.37 -31.62
CA GLY A 282 2.44 0.08 -32.55
C GLY A 282 2.35 1.56 -32.95
N GLY A 283 1.57 2.37 -32.24
CA GLY A 283 1.38 3.79 -32.56
C GLY A 283 2.51 4.69 -32.04
N GLU A 284 2.61 5.90 -32.59
CA GLU A 284 3.66 6.89 -32.25
C GLU A 284 3.65 7.29 -30.76
N ASP A 285 2.51 7.16 -30.08
CA ASP A 285 2.35 7.49 -28.66
C ASP A 285 2.81 6.36 -27.71
N THR A 286 3.40 5.26 -28.22
CA THR A 286 3.85 4.17 -27.35
C THR A 286 5.34 4.27 -27.01
N PRO A 287 5.75 3.75 -25.83
CA PRO A 287 7.16 3.78 -25.46
C PRO A 287 8.08 3.08 -26.47
N CYS A 288 7.53 2.15 -27.24
CA CYS A 288 8.23 1.39 -28.26
C CYS A 288 8.65 2.25 -29.46
N ALA A 289 7.82 3.24 -29.85
CA ALA A 289 8.07 4.11 -30.99
C ALA A 289 9.32 5.00 -30.82
N THR A 290 9.79 5.19 -29.58
CA THR A 290 11.04 5.88 -29.27
C THR A 290 12.26 5.24 -29.95
N CYS A 291 12.22 3.92 -30.17
CA CYS A 291 13.36 3.15 -30.69
C CYS A 291 13.02 2.24 -31.88
N HIS A 292 11.74 1.95 -32.12
CA HIS A 292 11.29 1.06 -33.19
C HIS A 292 10.43 1.81 -34.20
N GLU A 293 10.75 1.66 -35.48
CA GLU A 293 9.94 2.19 -36.58
C GLU A 293 8.58 1.47 -36.66
N ALA A 294 7.53 2.20 -37.04
CA ALA A 294 6.14 1.73 -37.05
C ALA A 294 5.94 0.39 -37.79
N ASP A 295 6.63 0.18 -38.91
CA ASP A 295 6.52 -1.03 -39.74
C ASP A 295 7.51 -2.16 -39.37
N SER A 296 8.31 -1.95 -38.33
CA SER A 296 9.33 -2.91 -37.90
C SER A 296 8.70 -4.22 -37.40
N ALA A 297 9.40 -5.33 -37.65
CA ALA A 297 8.97 -6.65 -37.18
C ALA A 297 8.72 -6.72 -35.66
N PRO A 298 9.52 -6.06 -34.78
CA PRO A 298 9.23 -5.99 -33.34
C PRO A 298 7.89 -5.32 -33.00
N LEU A 299 7.52 -4.22 -33.66
CA LEU A 299 6.24 -3.55 -33.39
C LEU A 299 5.05 -4.35 -33.90
N LYS A 300 5.18 -5.02 -35.05
CA LYS A 300 4.16 -5.96 -35.53
C LYS A 300 3.92 -7.09 -34.52
N LYS A 301 4.98 -7.62 -33.91
CA LYS A 301 4.87 -8.60 -32.81
C LYS A 301 4.15 -8.00 -31.60
N ALA A 302 4.51 -6.80 -31.16
CA ALA A 302 3.83 -6.15 -30.02
C ALA A 302 2.32 -5.99 -30.25
N ALA A 303 1.92 -5.58 -31.47
CA ALA A 303 0.52 -5.50 -31.85
C ALA A 303 -0.21 -6.87 -31.85
N GLU A 304 0.48 -7.94 -32.24
CA GLU A 304 -0.05 -9.31 -32.15
C GLU A 304 -0.24 -9.74 -30.68
N LEU A 305 0.73 -9.44 -29.80
CA LEU A 305 0.62 -9.68 -28.34
C LEU A 305 -0.60 -8.96 -27.76
N ARG A 306 -0.77 -7.69 -28.11
CA ARG A 306 -1.93 -6.89 -27.71
C ARG A 306 -3.24 -7.55 -28.13
N THR A 307 -3.33 -7.97 -29.40
CA THR A 307 -4.55 -8.58 -29.96
C THR A 307 -4.95 -9.84 -29.19
N MET A 308 -3.98 -10.70 -28.82
CA MET A 308 -4.25 -11.89 -28.01
C MET A 308 -4.78 -11.55 -26.61
N ILE A 309 -4.18 -10.56 -25.95
CA ILE A 309 -4.58 -10.14 -24.59
C ILE A 309 -5.95 -9.47 -24.62
N GLU A 310 -6.20 -8.58 -25.57
CA GLU A 310 -7.50 -7.91 -25.75
C GLU A 310 -8.60 -8.92 -26.11
N GLY A 311 -8.29 -9.94 -26.92
CA GLY A 311 -9.22 -11.02 -27.22
C GLY A 311 -9.69 -11.76 -25.98
N LEU A 312 -8.75 -12.13 -25.09
CA LEU A 312 -9.09 -12.74 -23.80
C LEU A 312 -9.86 -11.77 -22.88
N SER A 313 -9.40 -10.53 -22.76
CA SER A 313 -10.07 -9.52 -21.91
C SER A 313 -11.51 -9.28 -22.35
N SER A 314 -11.76 -9.13 -23.66
CA SER A 314 -13.09 -8.96 -24.22
C SER A 314 -13.98 -10.18 -23.97
N ARG A 315 -13.45 -11.40 -24.11
CA ARG A 315 -14.22 -12.62 -23.83
C ARG A 315 -14.59 -12.73 -22.34
N LEU A 316 -13.67 -12.37 -21.45
CA LEU A 316 -13.91 -12.31 -20.00
C LEU A 316 -15.02 -11.31 -19.66
N ASP A 317 -15.02 -10.13 -20.26
CA ASP A 317 -16.03 -9.11 -20.03
C ASP A 317 -17.42 -9.55 -20.53
N GLN A 318 -17.48 -10.21 -21.68
CA GLN A 318 -18.72 -10.81 -22.19
C GLN A 318 -19.26 -11.90 -21.24
N ALA A 319 -18.40 -12.81 -20.78
CA ALA A 319 -18.77 -13.86 -19.84
C ALA A 319 -19.25 -13.28 -18.50
N ALA A 320 -18.54 -12.29 -17.95
CA ALA A 320 -18.93 -11.62 -16.71
C ALA A 320 -20.30 -10.91 -16.86
N THR A 321 -20.53 -10.25 -17.99
CA THR A 321 -21.79 -9.55 -18.29
C THR A 321 -22.96 -10.53 -18.37
N ILE A 322 -22.80 -11.65 -19.08
CA ILE A 322 -23.89 -12.64 -19.21
C ILE A 322 -24.22 -13.29 -17.87
N LEU A 323 -23.20 -13.61 -17.06
CA LEU A 323 -23.40 -14.21 -15.74
C LEU A 323 -24.08 -13.24 -14.78
N THR A 324 -23.69 -11.97 -14.79
CA THR A 324 -24.36 -10.92 -14.00
C THR A 324 -25.83 -10.80 -14.40
N ARG A 325 -26.13 -10.87 -15.71
CA ARG A 325 -27.52 -10.88 -16.20
C ARG A 325 -28.30 -12.11 -15.73
N ALA A 326 -27.69 -13.30 -15.73
CA ALA A 326 -28.30 -14.53 -15.25
C ALA A 326 -28.56 -14.47 -13.73
N GLU A 327 -27.61 -13.95 -12.95
CA GLU A 327 -27.73 -13.72 -11.50
C GLU A 327 -28.91 -12.79 -11.18
N HIS A 328 -28.99 -11.64 -11.85
CA HIS A 328 -30.12 -10.71 -11.68
C HIS A 328 -31.47 -11.31 -12.10
N ALA A 329 -31.46 -12.34 -12.95
CA ALA A 329 -32.66 -13.06 -13.36
C ALA A 329 -33.02 -14.23 -12.42
N GLY A 330 -32.28 -14.41 -11.32
CA GLY A 330 -32.52 -15.43 -10.29
C GLY A 330 -31.91 -16.80 -10.59
N MET A 331 -30.98 -16.90 -11.55
CA MET A 331 -30.27 -18.15 -11.85
C MET A 331 -29.07 -18.34 -10.93
N GLU A 332 -28.77 -19.59 -10.58
CA GLU A 332 -27.56 -19.97 -9.84
C GLU A 332 -26.34 -19.82 -10.75
N ILE A 333 -25.32 -19.07 -10.32
CA ILE A 333 -24.11 -18.78 -11.12
C ILE A 333 -22.79 -19.06 -10.38
N GLY A 334 -22.81 -19.69 -9.20
CA GLY A 334 -21.63 -19.85 -8.36
C GLY A 334 -20.52 -20.63 -9.07
N SER A 335 -20.86 -21.77 -9.68
CA SER A 335 -19.92 -22.60 -10.44
C SER A 335 -19.29 -21.85 -11.63
N PRO A 336 -20.07 -21.32 -12.61
CA PRO A 336 -19.47 -20.63 -13.75
C PRO A 336 -18.73 -19.34 -13.37
N ARG A 337 -19.12 -18.65 -12.28
CA ARG A 337 -18.38 -17.48 -11.78
C ARG A 337 -17.05 -17.86 -11.15
N PHE A 338 -16.99 -18.98 -10.44
CA PHE A 338 -15.73 -19.51 -9.90
C PHE A 338 -14.79 -19.96 -11.03
N GLU A 339 -15.31 -20.68 -12.04
CA GLU A 339 -14.51 -21.06 -13.21
C GLU A 339 -13.93 -19.83 -13.94
N LEU A 340 -14.71 -18.74 -14.05
CA LEU A 340 -14.26 -17.51 -14.68
C LEU A 340 -13.05 -16.85 -13.97
N LEU A 341 -12.81 -17.16 -12.68
CA LEU A 341 -11.61 -16.68 -11.98
C LEU A 341 -10.33 -17.27 -12.57
N ALA A 342 -10.34 -18.53 -13.01
CA ALA A 342 -9.18 -19.15 -13.65
C ALA A 342 -8.84 -18.45 -14.98
N ALA A 343 -9.84 -18.03 -15.76
CA ALA A 343 -9.62 -17.24 -16.97
C ALA A 343 -9.03 -15.85 -16.64
N LYS A 344 -9.45 -15.22 -15.54
CA LYS A 344 -8.86 -13.95 -15.07
C LYS A 344 -7.41 -14.13 -14.63
N GLU A 345 -7.07 -15.22 -13.97
CA GLU A 345 -5.69 -15.56 -13.61
C GLU A 345 -4.84 -15.75 -14.87
N SER A 346 -5.35 -16.46 -15.89
CA SER A 346 -4.70 -16.57 -17.20
C SER A 346 -4.46 -15.22 -17.86
N LEU A 347 -5.39 -14.26 -17.75
CA LEU A 347 -5.18 -12.90 -18.25
C LEU A 347 -4.08 -12.16 -17.49
N ILE A 348 -4.04 -12.27 -16.16
CA ILE A 348 -2.97 -11.69 -15.33
C ILE A 348 -1.61 -12.28 -15.73
N LYS A 349 -1.54 -13.60 -15.90
CA LYS A 349 -0.33 -14.30 -16.36
C LYS A 349 0.08 -13.84 -17.75
N ALA A 350 -0.84 -13.77 -18.70
CA ALA A 350 -0.56 -13.29 -20.06
C ALA A 350 0.01 -11.87 -20.06
N ARG A 351 -0.59 -10.96 -19.28
CA ARG A 351 -0.06 -9.59 -19.10
C ARG A 351 1.31 -9.56 -18.45
N ALA A 352 1.61 -10.43 -17.49
CA ALA A 352 2.96 -10.52 -16.91
C ALA A 352 3.98 -10.99 -17.96
N GLU A 353 3.65 -12.06 -18.71
CA GLU A 353 4.51 -12.68 -19.73
C GLU A 353 4.92 -11.72 -20.87
N THR A 354 4.19 -10.61 -21.07
CA THR A 354 4.59 -9.51 -21.99
C THR A 354 6.01 -9.02 -21.75
N HIS A 355 6.50 -9.05 -20.52
CA HIS A 355 7.85 -8.62 -20.17
C HIS A 355 8.94 -9.56 -20.67
N SER A 356 8.61 -10.80 -21.03
CA SER A 356 9.53 -11.71 -21.72
C SER A 356 9.60 -11.45 -23.22
N LEU A 357 8.56 -10.81 -23.79
CA LEU A 357 8.33 -10.63 -25.23
C LEU A 357 8.32 -11.95 -26.03
N GLN A 358 7.97 -13.06 -25.37
CA GLN A 358 7.87 -14.39 -25.99
C GLN A 358 6.41 -14.69 -26.35
N ILE A 359 6.12 -14.64 -27.66
CA ILE A 359 4.77 -14.84 -28.19
C ILE A 359 4.15 -16.17 -27.76
N GLU A 360 4.90 -17.27 -27.80
CA GLU A 360 4.39 -18.60 -27.48
C GLU A 360 3.90 -18.72 -26.04
N LYS A 361 4.55 -18.05 -25.08
CA LYS A 361 4.14 -18.06 -23.68
C LYS A 361 2.86 -17.29 -23.45
N ILE A 362 2.75 -16.13 -24.09
CA ILE A 362 1.57 -15.27 -24.02
C ILE A 362 0.40 -16.00 -24.67
N LYS A 363 0.61 -16.57 -25.85
CA LYS A 363 -0.38 -17.37 -26.58
C LYS A 363 -0.88 -18.55 -25.74
N THR A 364 0.03 -19.30 -25.11
CA THR A 364 -0.34 -20.43 -24.24
C THR A 364 -1.23 -19.98 -23.08
N ALA A 365 -0.90 -18.85 -22.45
CA ALA A 365 -1.71 -18.29 -21.37
C ALA A 365 -3.08 -17.78 -21.87
N THR A 366 -3.11 -17.08 -23.01
CA THR A 366 -4.35 -16.52 -23.57
C THR A 366 -5.29 -17.61 -24.06
N ASP A 367 -4.78 -18.63 -24.76
CA ASP A 367 -5.59 -19.74 -25.28
C ASP A 367 -6.24 -20.53 -24.14
N SER A 368 -5.48 -20.84 -23.09
CA SER A 368 -6.00 -21.50 -21.90
C SER A 368 -7.11 -20.67 -21.23
N GLY A 369 -6.90 -19.36 -21.09
CA GLY A 369 -7.91 -18.45 -20.55
C GLY A 369 -9.16 -18.34 -21.43
N LEU A 370 -8.99 -18.33 -22.75
CA LEU A 370 -10.07 -18.18 -23.73
C LEU A 370 -11.02 -19.39 -23.68
N ILE A 371 -10.48 -20.60 -23.58
CA ILE A 371 -11.28 -21.83 -23.44
C ILE A 371 -12.20 -21.74 -22.21
N VAL A 372 -11.64 -21.34 -21.07
CA VAL A 372 -12.40 -21.21 -19.81
C VAL A 372 -13.42 -20.08 -19.91
N ALA A 373 -13.04 -18.91 -20.41
CA ALA A 373 -13.94 -17.77 -20.56
C ALA A 373 -15.10 -18.08 -21.52
N GLN A 374 -14.84 -18.80 -22.60
CA GLN A 374 -15.85 -19.25 -23.56
C GLN A 374 -16.82 -20.24 -22.92
N LYS A 375 -16.32 -21.22 -22.15
CA LYS A 375 -17.17 -22.17 -21.42
C LYS A 375 -18.09 -21.45 -20.40
N SER A 376 -17.57 -20.47 -19.67
CA SER A 376 -18.37 -19.67 -18.73
C SER A 376 -19.43 -18.81 -19.44
N LEU A 377 -19.09 -18.25 -20.62
CA LEU A 377 -20.03 -17.52 -21.47
C LEU A 377 -21.19 -18.41 -21.94
N GLU A 378 -20.88 -19.60 -22.46
CA GLU A 378 -21.87 -20.59 -22.90
C GLU A 378 -22.74 -21.07 -21.73
N SER A 379 -22.15 -21.28 -20.56
CA SER A 379 -22.88 -21.64 -19.34
C SER A 379 -23.88 -20.55 -18.96
N GLY A 380 -23.47 -19.28 -18.99
CA GLY A 380 -24.36 -18.15 -18.72
C GLY A 380 -25.48 -18.00 -19.75
N GLN A 381 -25.20 -18.23 -21.04
CA GLN A 381 -26.22 -18.26 -22.09
C GLN A 381 -27.21 -19.42 -21.87
N GLY A 382 -26.71 -20.60 -21.48
CA GLY A 382 -27.52 -21.77 -21.15
C GLY A 382 -28.47 -21.51 -19.99
N LEU A 383 -28.00 -20.86 -18.92
CA LEU A 383 -28.85 -20.47 -17.78
C LEU A 383 -29.99 -19.53 -18.20
N LEU A 384 -29.71 -18.55 -19.06
CA LEU A 384 -30.74 -17.65 -19.57
C LEU A 384 -31.73 -18.36 -20.50
N ALA A 385 -31.26 -19.31 -21.32
CA ALA A 385 -32.13 -20.13 -22.16
C ALA A 385 -33.02 -21.04 -21.30
N GLU A 386 -32.49 -21.64 -20.24
CA GLU A 386 -33.25 -22.43 -19.27
C GLU A 386 -34.32 -21.58 -18.58
N LEU A 387 -33.98 -20.36 -18.16
CA LEU A 387 -34.95 -19.42 -17.60
C LEU A 387 -36.10 -19.15 -18.56
N GLN A 388 -35.80 -18.90 -19.84
CA GLN A 388 -36.84 -18.68 -20.86
C GLN A 388 -37.70 -19.93 -21.06
N PHE A 389 -37.10 -21.12 -21.05
CA PHE A 389 -37.81 -22.38 -21.14
C PHE A 389 -38.77 -22.57 -19.95
N ARG A 390 -38.30 -22.38 -18.71
CA ARG A 390 -39.11 -22.46 -17.49
C ARG A 390 -40.28 -21.48 -17.53
N ARG A 391 -40.07 -20.25 -18.02
CA ARG A 391 -41.15 -19.25 -18.17
C ARG A 391 -42.20 -19.66 -19.20
N LYS A 392 -41.78 -20.18 -20.36
CA LYS A 392 -42.71 -20.69 -21.38
C LYS A 392 -43.49 -21.89 -20.86
N GLY A 393 -42.83 -22.83 -20.19
CA GLY A 393 -43.47 -24.00 -19.58
C GLY A 393 -44.50 -23.63 -18.50
N LEU A 394 -44.18 -22.66 -17.64
CA LEU A 394 -45.11 -22.14 -16.64
C LEU A 394 -46.33 -21.47 -17.30
N ALA A 395 -46.13 -20.69 -18.36
CA ALA A 395 -47.24 -20.07 -19.09
C ALA A 395 -48.17 -21.11 -19.73
N VAL A 396 -47.62 -22.15 -20.36
CA VAL A 396 -48.41 -23.27 -20.92
C VAL A 396 -49.15 -24.00 -19.81
N SER A 397 -48.48 -24.29 -18.69
CA SER A 397 -49.10 -24.95 -17.53
C SER A 397 -50.24 -24.12 -16.94
N MET A 398 -50.06 -22.81 -16.81
CA MET A 398 -51.12 -21.89 -16.38
C MET A 398 -52.30 -21.89 -17.36
N LEU A 399 -52.07 -21.91 -18.67
CA LEU A 399 -53.15 -21.99 -19.66
C LEU A 399 -53.95 -23.29 -19.52
N VAL A 400 -53.28 -24.42 -19.33
CA VAL A 400 -53.95 -25.71 -19.10
C VAL A 400 -54.75 -25.69 -17.79
N ILE A 401 -54.16 -25.18 -16.69
CA ILE A 401 -54.85 -25.05 -15.40
C ILE A 401 -56.09 -24.16 -15.55
N VAL A 402 -55.97 -23.01 -16.21
CA VAL A 402 -57.11 -22.10 -16.46
C VAL A 402 -58.18 -22.78 -17.32
N ALA A 403 -57.79 -23.51 -18.37
CA ALA A 403 -58.75 -24.25 -19.21
C ALA A 403 -59.49 -25.33 -18.42
N VAL A 404 -58.79 -26.07 -17.54
CA VAL A 404 -59.39 -27.06 -16.64
C VAL A 404 -60.33 -26.41 -15.64
N LEU A 405 -59.93 -25.29 -15.02
CA LEU A 405 -60.76 -24.54 -14.08
C LEU A 405 -62.03 -23.99 -14.74
N VAL A 406 -61.91 -23.44 -15.96
CA VAL A 406 -63.06 -22.98 -16.75
C VAL A 406 -63.96 -24.16 -17.13
N GLY A 407 -63.39 -25.28 -17.56
CA GLY A 407 -64.14 -26.51 -17.87
C GLY A 407 -64.92 -27.03 -16.66
N LEU A 408 -64.29 -27.09 -15.48
CA LEU A 408 -64.92 -27.43 -14.20
C LEU A 408 -66.06 -26.47 -13.87
N PHE A 409 -65.82 -25.16 -13.98
CA PHE A 409 -66.84 -24.14 -13.73
C PHE A 409 -68.05 -24.29 -14.65
N LEU A 410 -67.82 -24.50 -15.95
CA LEU A 410 -68.89 -24.74 -16.92
C LEU A 410 -69.65 -26.04 -16.61
N LYS A 411 -68.95 -27.09 -16.18
CA LYS A 411 -69.59 -28.37 -15.84
C LYS A 411 -70.42 -28.28 -14.57
N ILE A 412 -69.93 -27.60 -13.54
CA ILE A 412 -70.70 -27.32 -12.31
C ILE A 412 -71.98 -26.58 -12.67
N ARG A 413 -71.87 -25.51 -13.48
CA ARG A 413 -73.04 -24.74 -13.95
C ARG A 413 -74.02 -25.58 -14.77
N GLU A 414 -73.54 -26.52 -15.59
CA GLU A 414 -74.42 -27.44 -16.31
C GLU A 414 -75.14 -28.41 -15.36
N VAL A 415 -74.46 -28.97 -14.36
CA VAL A 415 -75.05 -29.86 -13.35
C VAL A 415 -76.11 -29.12 -12.54
N ASP A 416 -75.83 -27.90 -12.10
CA ASP A 416 -76.80 -27.05 -11.39
C ASP A 416 -78.02 -26.76 -12.26
N ARG A 417 -77.81 -26.50 -13.56
CA ARG A 417 -78.92 -26.29 -14.51
C ARG A 417 -79.74 -27.56 -14.77
N ARG A 418 -79.10 -28.74 -14.77
CA ARG A 418 -79.77 -30.04 -14.88
C ARG A 418 -80.50 -30.46 -13.60
N ARG A 419 -80.07 -29.97 -12.43
CA ARG A 419 -80.77 -30.22 -11.16
C ARG A 419 -82.10 -29.47 -11.05
N GLY A 420 -82.30 -28.36 -11.78
CA GLY A 420 -83.56 -27.62 -11.84
C GLY A 420 -84.06 -27.09 -10.49
N PRO A 421 -84.93 -26.07 -10.45
CA PRO A 421 -85.49 -25.54 -9.20
C PRO A 421 -86.65 -26.42 -8.68
N GLY A 422 -86.45 -27.73 -8.60
CA GLY A 422 -87.52 -28.69 -8.29
C GLY A 422 -87.03 -29.90 -7.50
N GLY A 423 -86.88 -29.72 -6.19
CA GLY A 423 -86.68 -30.79 -5.21
C GLY A 423 -87.29 -30.36 -3.88
N GLN A 424 -88.62 -30.22 -3.86
CA GLN A 424 -89.42 -30.03 -2.65
C GLN A 424 -90.03 -31.39 -2.26
N TYR A 425 -89.97 -31.71 -0.95
CA TYR A 425 -90.66 -32.79 -0.21
C TYR A 425 -90.15 -34.24 -0.46
N ASP A 426 -90.04 -35.13 0.53
CA ASP A 426 -90.89 -35.33 1.72
C ASP A 426 -90.12 -35.39 3.05
N GLY A 427 -90.74 -34.79 4.08
CA GLY A 427 -90.50 -35.15 5.47
C GLY A 427 -91.52 -36.19 5.90
N HIS A 428 -91.02 -37.33 6.38
CA HIS A 428 -91.73 -38.25 7.27
C HIS A 428 -90.78 -38.68 8.38
#